data_AF-A0A1Y5Q8D5-F1
#
_entry.id   AF-A0A1Y5Q8D5-F1
#
_cell.length_a   1.000
_cell.length_b   1.000
_cell.length_c   1.000
_cell.angle_alpha   90.00
_cell.angle_beta   90.00
_cell.angle_gamma   90.00
#
_symmetry.space_group_name_H-M   'P 1'
#
loop_
_entity.id
_entity.type
_entity.pdbx_description
1 polymer ?
#
loop_
_entity_poly.entity_id
_entity_poly.type
_entity_poly.pdbx_seq_one_letter_code
_entity_poly.pdbx_strand_id
1 'polypeptide(L)'
;MNAVHHITPLGKFKWLLKREYWENRGGFLRAPLVAGGISLLLTVMAIIAGLFAAHRAAADGGLHIDGVNVNGLDLGMLTRQMSPEDMAKLGEGMNFTLLLSSAWPFIVLGFVVFFYCLGALYDDRRDRSVLFWKSLPLSDTQTVLSKLASAVVVAPVLATLAAILTMFGFIAIISIVVLAHGGNPVTLIWAPSSPFTLIAGMLCWVPVYALWALPTVGWLLLCSAWARSKPFLWAVMLPVFAGVVVSWFGLMKLFALDAGWFWAHVVGRLLLGTFPGVEVAYQTRSTQGQSLQSVLDGFTPADQLATLASPQLWIGVVVGALFIAAAIWLRQRRDEI
;
A
#
# COMPACT_ATOMS: atom_id res chain seq x y z
N MET A 1 40.06 -30.49 12.11
CA MET A 1 39.44 -29.47 13.00
C MET A 1 38.33 -28.79 12.22
N ASN A 2 37.08 -29.19 12.44
CA ASN A 2 35.95 -28.54 11.79
C ASN A 2 35.74 -27.19 12.47
N ALA A 3 35.95 -26.10 11.73
CA ALA A 3 35.59 -24.76 12.20
C ALA A 3 34.09 -24.75 12.47
N VAL A 4 33.71 -24.77 13.75
CA VAL A 4 32.34 -24.50 14.17
C VAL A 4 32.09 -23.03 13.84
N HIS A 5 31.51 -22.76 12.67
CA HIS A 5 31.09 -21.42 12.32
C HIS A 5 30.01 -20.98 13.32
N HIS A 6 30.37 -20.12 14.26
CA HIS A 6 29.43 -19.50 15.18
C HIS A 6 28.46 -18.62 14.38
N ILE A 7 27.20 -19.06 14.29
CA ILE A 7 26.15 -18.28 13.64
C ILE A 7 25.76 -17.13 14.57
N THR A 8 26.07 -15.91 14.16
CA THR A 8 25.70 -14.70 14.90
C THR A 8 24.18 -14.53 14.98
N PRO A 9 23.64 -13.82 16.00
CA PRO A 9 22.20 -13.54 16.10
C PRO A 9 21.64 -12.85 14.85
N LEU A 10 22.43 -11.95 14.24
CA LEU A 10 22.09 -11.28 12.98
C LEU A 10 22.01 -12.27 11.81
N GLY A 11 22.95 -13.22 11.76
CA GLY A 11 22.92 -14.31 10.78
C GLY A 11 21.65 -15.15 10.89
N LYS A 12 21.26 -15.54 12.11
CA LYS A 12 20.00 -16.27 12.36
C LYS A 12 18.78 -15.49 11.88
N PHE A 13 18.70 -14.20 12.23
CA PHE A 13 17.59 -13.34 11.83
C PHE A 13 17.49 -13.16 10.31
N LYS A 14 18.62 -12.99 9.62
CA LYS A 14 18.66 -12.92 8.15
C LYS A 14 18.12 -14.20 7.51
N TRP A 15 18.44 -15.37 8.06
CA TRP A 15 17.91 -16.65 7.57
C TRP A 15 16.41 -16.79 7.81
N LEU A 16 15.91 -16.38 8.97
CA LEU A 16 14.46 -16.33 9.24
C LEU A 16 13.74 -15.43 8.24
N LEU A 17 14.26 -14.23 7.97
CA LEU A 17 13.66 -13.32 7.01
C LEU A 17 13.65 -13.90 5.59
N LYS A 18 14.75 -14.55 5.19
CA LYS A 18 14.85 -15.23 3.90
C LYS A 18 13.82 -16.37 3.80
N ARG A 19 13.65 -17.16 4.86
CA ARG A 19 12.64 -18.22 4.93
C ARG A 19 11.24 -17.65 4.75
N GLU A 20 10.87 -16.64 5.55
CA GLU A 20 9.54 -16.00 5.50
C GLU A 20 9.24 -15.47 4.09
N TYR A 21 10.22 -14.85 3.43
CA TYR A 21 10.08 -14.41 2.05
C TYR A 21 9.87 -15.58 1.07
N TRP A 22 10.57 -16.70 1.25
CA TRP A 22 10.46 -17.85 0.35
C TRP A 22 9.12 -18.57 0.49
N GLU A 23 8.65 -18.76 1.73
CA GLU A 23 7.35 -19.34 2.04
C GLU A 23 6.20 -18.48 1.50
N ASN A 24 6.33 -17.15 1.59
CA ASN A 24 5.28 -16.20 1.21
C ASN A 24 5.54 -15.48 -0.12
N ARG A 25 6.43 -16.01 -0.98
CA ARG A 25 6.83 -15.37 -2.24
C ARG A 25 5.65 -15.08 -3.17
N GLY A 26 4.63 -15.93 -3.13
CA GLY A 26 3.38 -15.73 -3.87
C GLY A 26 2.70 -14.43 -3.49
N GLY A 27 2.47 -14.21 -2.20
CA GLY A 27 1.85 -12.98 -1.69
C GLY A 27 2.77 -11.77 -1.78
N PHE A 28 4.02 -11.87 -1.33
CA PHE A 28 4.90 -10.70 -1.20
C PHE A 28 5.43 -10.16 -2.53
N LEU A 29 5.67 -11.02 -3.51
CA LEU A 29 6.26 -10.60 -4.79
C LEU A 29 5.31 -10.78 -5.96
N ARG A 30 4.74 -11.99 -6.14
CA ARG A 30 3.96 -12.28 -7.35
C ARG A 30 2.65 -11.51 -7.38
N ALA A 31 1.94 -11.43 -6.26
CA ALA A 31 0.63 -10.78 -6.22
C ALA A 31 0.70 -9.26 -6.55
N PRO A 32 1.62 -8.45 -5.98
CA PRO A 32 1.79 -7.06 -6.39
C PRO A 32 2.19 -6.90 -7.87
N LEU A 33 3.09 -7.76 -8.39
CA LEU A 33 3.49 -7.72 -9.80
C LEU A 33 2.33 -8.06 -10.74
N VAL A 34 1.50 -9.06 -10.40
CA VAL A 34 0.31 -9.42 -11.18
C VAL A 34 -0.70 -8.27 -11.15
N ALA A 35 -0.90 -7.63 -10.00
CA ALA A 35 -1.79 -6.47 -9.89
C ALA A 35 -1.32 -5.30 -10.77
N GLY A 36 -0.01 -5.03 -10.77
CA GLY A 36 0.60 -4.07 -11.69
C GLY A 36 0.40 -4.45 -13.16
N GLY A 37 0.62 -5.71 -13.52
CA GLY A 37 0.38 -6.22 -14.88
C GLY A 37 -1.09 -6.09 -15.32
N ILE A 38 -2.05 -6.35 -14.41
CA ILE A 38 -3.48 -6.15 -14.66
C ILE A 38 -3.77 -4.67 -14.89
N SER A 39 -3.21 -3.76 -14.06
CA SER A 39 -3.36 -2.31 -14.25
C SER A 39 -2.90 -1.86 -15.64
N LEU A 40 -1.73 -2.34 -16.08
CA LEU A 40 -1.21 -2.06 -17.43
C LEU A 40 -2.09 -2.65 -18.53
N LEU A 41 -2.59 -3.88 -18.36
CA LEU A 41 -3.49 -4.50 -19.32
C LEU A 41 -4.81 -3.73 -19.44
N LEU A 42 -5.41 -3.32 -18.32
CA LEU A 42 -6.60 -2.48 -18.31
C LEU A 42 -6.33 -1.12 -18.97
N THR A 43 -5.14 -0.55 -18.74
CA THR A 43 -4.71 0.69 -19.41
C THR A 43 -4.68 0.52 -20.93
N VAL A 44 -4.07 -0.56 -21.43
CA VAL A 44 -4.04 -0.86 -22.88
C VAL A 44 -5.46 -1.02 -23.43
N MET A 45 -6.33 -1.76 -22.74
CA MET A 45 -7.72 -1.91 -23.16
C MET A 45 -8.49 -0.58 -23.18
N ALA A 46 -8.30 0.26 -22.17
CA ALA A 46 -8.91 1.59 -22.11
C ALA A 46 -8.42 2.50 -23.24
N ILE A 47 -7.13 2.46 -23.56
CA ILE A 47 -6.55 3.17 -24.71
C ILE A 47 -7.17 2.66 -26.01
N ILE A 48 -7.21 1.35 -26.24
CA ILE A 48 -7.79 0.76 -27.46
C ILE A 48 -9.27 1.17 -27.61
N ALA A 49 -10.04 1.07 -26.53
CA ALA A 49 -11.44 1.49 -26.51
C ALA A 49 -11.59 2.99 -26.81
N GLY A 50 -10.74 3.83 -26.21
CA GLY A 50 -10.71 5.27 -26.45
C GLY A 50 -10.36 5.63 -27.90
N LEU A 51 -9.34 4.98 -28.47
CA LEU A 51 -8.96 5.16 -29.89
C LEU A 51 -10.07 4.70 -30.84
N PHE A 52 -10.72 3.57 -30.55
CA PHE A 52 -11.84 3.08 -31.35
C PHE A 52 -13.03 4.04 -31.30
N ALA A 53 -13.37 4.56 -30.11
CA ALA A 53 -14.40 5.57 -29.93
C ALA A 53 -14.07 6.87 -30.68
N ALA A 54 -12.82 7.33 -30.60
CA ALA A 54 -12.35 8.52 -31.32
C ALA A 54 -12.42 8.34 -32.84
N HIS A 55 -11.99 7.19 -33.37
CA HIS A 55 -12.09 6.87 -34.79
C HIS A 55 -13.54 6.84 -35.27
N ARG A 56 -14.45 6.26 -34.48
CA ARG A 56 -15.88 6.25 -34.82
C ARG A 56 -16.46 7.67 -34.84
N ALA A 57 -16.16 8.48 -33.84
CA ALA A 57 -16.62 9.88 -33.79
C ALA A 57 -16.08 10.72 -34.97
N ALA A 58 -14.84 10.47 -35.39
CA ALA A 58 -14.26 11.09 -36.59
C ALA A 58 -15.01 10.68 -37.86
N ALA A 59 -15.31 9.38 -38.00
CA ALA A 59 -16.03 8.84 -39.16
C ALA A 59 -17.48 9.34 -39.25
N ASP A 60 -18.14 9.53 -38.11
CA ASP A 60 -19.49 10.08 -38.01
C ASP A 60 -19.52 11.62 -38.18
N GLY A 61 -18.35 12.26 -38.42
CA GLY A 61 -18.22 13.69 -38.64
C GLY A 61 -18.34 14.55 -37.37
N GLY A 62 -18.27 13.95 -36.17
CA GLY A 62 -18.50 14.63 -34.89
C GLY A 62 -17.29 15.34 -34.29
N LEU A 63 -16.10 15.24 -34.90
CA LEU A 63 -14.90 15.95 -34.44
C LEU A 63 -14.72 17.24 -35.25
N HIS A 64 -15.04 18.36 -34.61
CA HIS A 64 -14.84 19.71 -35.17
C HIS A 64 -13.82 20.45 -34.31
N ILE A 65 -12.69 20.81 -34.92
CA ILE A 65 -11.74 21.78 -34.37
C ILE A 65 -11.72 22.94 -35.37
N ASP A 66 -12.17 24.13 -34.95
CA ASP A 66 -12.26 25.34 -35.79
C ASP A 66 -13.01 25.17 -37.14
N GLY A 67 -14.07 24.35 -37.16
CA GLY A 67 -14.90 24.15 -38.36
C GLY A 67 -14.26 23.30 -39.47
N VAL A 68 -13.09 22.71 -39.22
CA VAL A 68 -12.43 21.76 -40.13
C VAL A 68 -12.56 20.34 -39.55
N ASN A 69 -12.95 19.38 -40.40
CA ASN A 69 -13.04 17.97 -40.03
C ASN A 69 -11.63 17.41 -39.83
N VAL A 70 -11.20 17.26 -38.58
CA VAL A 70 -9.91 16.66 -38.25
C VAL A 70 -10.07 15.15 -38.26
N ASN A 71 -9.48 14.52 -39.27
CA ASN A 71 -9.55 13.07 -39.45
C ASN A 71 -8.55 12.40 -38.49
N GLY A 72 -9.01 12.10 -37.27
CA GLY A 72 -8.25 11.38 -36.25
C GLY A 72 -7.70 12.25 -35.12
N LEU A 73 -6.83 11.65 -34.31
CA LEU A 73 -6.30 12.23 -33.07
C LEU A 73 -4.89 12.80 -33.35
N ASP A 74 -4.77 14.03 -33.84
CA ASP A 74 -3.47 14.68 -34.09
C ASP A 74 -3.00 15.44 -32.83
N LEU A 75 -2.16 14.77 -32.04
CA LEU A 75 -1.59 15.33 -30.81
C LEU A 75 -0.56 16.43 -31.10
N GLY A 76 0.05 16.44 -32.28
CA GLY A 76 1.04 17.44 -32.68
C GLY A 76 0.41 18.82 -32.87
N MET A 77 -0.78 18.88 -33.48
CA MET A 77 -1.53 20.13 -33.61
C MET A 77 -2.08 20.63 -32.27
N LEU A 78 -2.63 19.73 -31.45
CA LEU A 78 -3.12 20.08 -30.10
C LEU A 78 -2.02 20.68 -29.23
N THR A 79 -0.81 20.12 -29.29
CA THR A 79 0.34 20.63 -28.49
C THR A 79 0.73 22.06 -28.89
N ARG A 80 0.63 22.43 -30.17
CA ARG A 80 1.03 23.76 -30.67
C ARG A 80 0.07 24.88 -30.25
N GLN A 81 -1.16 24.54 -29.92
CA GLN A 81 -2.21 25.48 -29.54
C GLN A 81 -2.40 25.60 -28.03
N MET A 82 -1.74 24.74 -27.23
CA MET A 82 -1.87 24.75 -25.78
C MET A 82 -1.16 25.94 -25.15
N SER A 83 -1.86 26.61 -24.24
CA SER A 83 -1.28 27.66 -23.41
C SER A 83 -0.36 27.07 -22.32
N PRO A 84 0.49 27.88 -21.66
CA PRO A 84 1.26 27.41 -20.50
C PRO A 84 0.38 26.89 -19.34
N GLU A 85 -0.83 27.41 -19.19
CA GLU A 85 -1.79 26.94 -18.18
C GLU A 85 -2.33 25.54 -18.53
N ASP A 86 -2.60 25.27 -19.80
CA ASP A 86 -3.05 23.95 -20.26
C ASP A 86 -1.96 22.88 -20.08
N MET A 87 -0.69 23.26 -20.30
CA MET A 87 0.46 22.40 -20.03
C MET A 87 0.57 22.02 -18.54
N ALA A 88 0.30 22.97 -17.63
CA ALA A 88 0.30 22.70 -16.19
C ALA A 88 -0.81 21.71 -15.80
N LYS A 89 -2.03 21.93 -16.29
CA LYS A 89 -3.18 21.01 -16.07
C LYS A 89 -2.92 19.62 -16.64
N LEU A 90 -2.28 19.54 -17.79
CA LEU A 90 -1.88 18.27 -18.41
C LEU A 90 -0.84 17.54 -17.56
N GLY A 91 0.12 18.26 -16.97
CA GLY A 91 1.07 17.72 -15.99
C GLY A 91 0.40 17.16 -14.74
N GLU A 92 -0.54 17.90 -14.15
CA GLU A 92 -1.34 17.42 -13.01
C GLU A 92 -2.14 16.16 -13.35
N GLY A 93 -2.87 16.18 -14.48
CA GLY A 93 -3.62 15.02 -14.97
C GLY A 93 -2.71 13.80 -15.20
N MET A 94 -1.51 14.02 -15.71
CA MET A 94 -0.54 12.96 -15.93
C MET A 94 0.00 12.40 -14.62
N ASN A 95 0.43 13.25 -13.69
CA ASN A 95 0.87 12.83 -12.37
C ASN A 95 -0.21 12.03 -11.62
N PHE A 96 -1.48 12.46 -11.73
CA PHE A 96 -2.60 11.75 -11.12
C PHE A 96 -2.82 10.38 -11.75
N THR A 97 -2.76 10.30 -13.07
CA THR A 97 -2.92 9.02 -13.78
C THR A 97 -1.74 8.08 -13.50
N LEU A 98 -0.53 8.61 -13.34
CA LEU A 98 0.64 7.83 -12.91
C LEU A 98 0.46 7.26 -11.51
N LEU A 99 -0.07 8.05 -10.57
CA LEU A 99 -0.39 7.58 -9.23
C LEU A 99 -1.48 6.50 -9.26
N LEU A 100 -2.57 6.73 -10.01
CA LEU A 100 -3.70 5.80 -10.09
C LEU A 100 -3.30 4.46 -10.72
N SER A 101 -2.53 4.49 -11.81
CA SER A 101 -2.04 3.28 -12.48
C SER A 101 -1.10 2.46 -11.59
N SER A 102 -0.27 3.12 -10.76
CA SER A 102 0.67 2.47 -9.85
C SER A 102 0.08 2.11 -8.46
N ALA A 103 -1.17 2.46 -8.17
CA ALA A 103 -1.83 2.16 -6.90
C ALA A 103 -2.15 0.66 -6.69
N TRP A 104 -2.28 -0.11 -7.77
CA TRP A 104 -2.75 -1.49 -7.75
C TRP A 104 -1.89 -2.45 -6.89
N PRO A 105 -0.55 -2.45 -7.02
CA PRO A 105 0.34 -3.18 -6.11
C PRO A 105 0.10 -2.88 -4.61
N PHE A 106 -0.24 -1.65 -4.26
CA PHE A 106 -0.51 -1.24 -2.88
C PHE A 106 -1.86 -1.72 -2.36
N ILE A 107 -2.89 -1.77 -3.22
CA ILE A 107 -4.19 -2.37 -2.85
C ILE A 107 -3.98 -3.83 -2.44
N VAL A 108 -3.23 -4.59 -3.26
CA VAL A 108 -2.92 -5.99 -2.96
C VAL A 108 -2.03 -6.14 -1.72
N LEU A 109 -1.07 -5.24 -1.51
CA LEU A 109 -0.24 -5.21 -0.30
C LEU A 109 -1.10 -5.21 0.97
N GLY A 110 -2.15 -4.38 1.02
CA GLY A 110 -3.03 -4.28 2.19
C GLY A 110 -3.62 -5.63 2.59
N PHE A 111 -4.15 -6.38 1.61
CA PHE A 111 -4.69 -7.72 1.84
C PHE A 111 -3.60 -8.75 2.17
N VAL A 112 -2.48 -8.73 1.44
CA VAL A 112 -1.38 -9.66 1.64
C VAL A 112 -0.84 -9.55 3.05
N VAL A 113 -0.54 -8.34 3.53
CA VAL A 113 -0.01 -8.11 4.89
C VAL A 113 -1.05 -8.48 5.94
N PHE A 114 -2.31 -8.10 5.74
CA PHE A 114 -3.39 -8.40 6.68
C PHE A 114 -3.55 -9.92 6.89
N PHE A 115 -3.71 -10.68 5.81
CA PHE A 115 -3.89 -12.13 5.90
C PHE A 115 -2.60 -12.86 6.30
N TYR A 116 -1.44 -12.38 5.87
CA TYR A 116 -0.16 -12.89 6.35
C TYR A 116 -0.06 -12.79 7.87
N CYS A 117 -0.30 -11.61 8.47
CA CYS A 117 -0.18 -11.44 9.92
C CYS A 117 -1.18 -12.29 10.70
N LEU A 118 -2.39 -12.49 10.19
CA LEU A 118 -3.40 -13.34 10.81
C LEU A 118 -3.04 -14.83 10.81
N GLY A 119 -2.44 -15.32 9.73
CA GLY A 119 -2.02 -16.73 9.61
C GLY A 119 -0.68 -17.01 10.29
N ALA A 120 0.24 -16.05 10.33
CA ALA A 120 1.66 -16.34 10.51
C ALA A 120 2.05 -17.08 11.80
N LEU A 121 1.37 -16.85 12.94
CA LEU A 121 1.63 -17.57 14.20
C LEU A 121 0.60 -18.67 14.49
N TYR A 122 -0.56 -18.60 13.85
CA TYR A 122 -1.60 -19.62 13.94
C TYR A 122 -1.23 -20.86 13.13
N ASP A 123 -0.77 -20.68 11.89
CA ASP A 123 -0.40 -21.77 10.99
C ASP A 123 0.84 -22.52 11.50
N ASP A 124 1.81 -21.82 12.12
CA ASP A 124 2.95 -22.43 12.82
C ASP A 124 2.50 -23.48 13.86
N ARG A 125 1.41 -23.19 14.60
CA ARG A 125 0.85 -24.08 15.63
C ARG A 125 -0.04 -25.16 15.02
N ARG A 126 -0.89 -24.76 14.08
CA ARG A 126 -1.81 -25.66 13.36
C ARG A 126 -1.06 -26.79 12.67
N ASP A 127 0.05 -26.47 12.01
CA ASP A 127 0.86 -27.44 11.26
C ASP A 127 1.93 -28.12 12.14
N ARG A 128 1.94 -27.83 13.44
CA ARG A 128 2.93 -28.31 14.43
C ARG A 128 4.40 -27.99 14.06
N SER A 129 4.63 -27.10 13.10
CA SER A 129 5.96 -26.67 12.70
C SER A 129 6.68 -25.92 13.83
N VAL A 130 5.92 -25.35 14.78
CA VAL A 130 6.44 -24.77 16.02
C VAL A 130 7.38 -25.71 16.79
N LEU A 131 7.12 -27.02 16.80
CA LEU A 131 7.97 -28.02 17.48
C LEU A 131 9.34 -28.16 16.80
N PHE A 132 9.36 -28.10 15.47
CA PHE A 132 10.60 -28.08 14.69
C PHE A 132 11.38 -26.78 14.91
N TRP A 133 10.71 -25.63 14.96
CA TRP A 133 11.39 -24.36 15.17
C TRP A 133 11.99 -24.23 16.57
N LYS A 134 11.38 -24.87 17.58
CA LYS A 134 11.93 -24.93 18.94
C LYS A 134 13.12 -25.87 19.10
N SER A 135 13.26 -26.89 18.25
CA SER A 135 14.44 -27.76 18.27
C SER A 135 15.67 -27.08 17.67
N LEU A 136 15.47 -26.04 16.87
CA LEU A 136 16.53 -25.17 16.37
C LEU A 136 16.91 -24.11 17.42
N PRO A 137 18.16 -23.59 17.40
CA PRO A 137 18.62 -22.57 18.34
C PRO A 137 18.09 -21.17 17.98
N LEU A 138 16.77 -21.03 17.84
CA LEU A 138 16.01 -19.85 17.47
C LEU A 138 15.10 -19.44 18.64
N SER A 139 15.05 -18.16 18.97
CA SER A 139 14.14 -17.66 20.00
C SER A 139 12.74 -17.34 19.44
N ASP A 140 11.72 -17.45 20.28
CA ASP A 140 10.35 -17.02 19.92
C ASP A 140 10.30 -15.54 19.55
N THR A 141 11.07 -14.71 20.25
CA THR A 141 11.23 -13.29 19.93
C THR A 141 11.74 -13.09 18.51
N GLN A 142 12.80 -13.80 18.11
CA GLN A 142 13.33 -13.70 16.74
C GLN A 142 12.31 -14.15 15.69
N THR A 143 11.50 -15.16 16.00
CA THR A 143 10.47 -15.67 15.09
C THR A 143 9.32 -14.68 14.90
N VAL A 144 8.85 -14.04 15.98
CA VAL A 144 7.81 -13.01 15.88
C VAL A 144 8.37 -11.76 15.19
N LEU A 145 9.59 -11.34 15.53
CA LEU A 145 10.22 -10.17 14.90
C LEU A 145 10.52 -10.40 13.41
N SER A 146 10.83 -11.62 12.97
CA SER A 146 11.02 -11.90 11.54
C SER A 146 9.71 -11.78 10.76
N LYS A 147 8.59 -12.21 11.37
CA LYS A 147 7.25 -12.05 10.80
C LYS A 147 6.84 -10.57 10.76
N LEU A 148 7.07 -9.84 11.85
CA LEU A 148 6.89 -8.39 11.90
C LEU A 148 7.69 -7.68 10.80
N ALA A 149 8.99 -7.93 10.70
CA ALA A 149 9.86 -7.32 9.69
C ALA A 149 9.44 -7.69 8.25
N SER A 150 8.94 -8.90 8.05
CA SER A 150 8.39 -9.32 6.75
C SER A 150 7.15 -8.51 6.38
N ALA A 151 6.24 -8.31 7.33
CA ALA A 151 5.00 -7.55 7.16
C ALA A 151 5.22 -6.04 6.95
N VAL A 152 6.10 -5.42 7.74
CA VAL A 152 6.25 -3.95 7.77
C VAL A 152 7.39 -3.41 6.91
N VAL A 153 8.32 -4.27 6.47
CA VAL A 153 9.46 -3.85 5.63
C VAL A 153 9.50 -4.62 4.32
N VAL A 154 9.58 -5.96 4.36
CA VAL A 154 9.82 -6.74 3.13
C VAL A 154 8.65 -6.61 2.15
N ALA A 155 7.42 -6.85 2.59
CA ALA A 155 6.26 -6.78 1.71
C ALA A 155 6.04 -5.35 1.15
N PRO A 156 6.09 -4.26 1.95
CA PRO A 156 5.93 -2.91 1.44
C PRO A 156 7.03 -2.46 0.47
N VAL A 157 8.29 -2.85 0.72
CA VAL A 157 9.39 -2.58 -0.22
C VAL A 157 9.13 -3.25 -1.57
N LEU A 158 8.75 -4.53 -1.56
CA LEU A 158 8.48 -5.27 -2.80
C LEU A 158 7.26 -4.70 -3.55
N ALA A 159 6.19 -4.34 -2.84
CA ALA A 159 5.03 -3.69 -3.44
C ALA A 159 5.39 -2.31 -4.02
N THR A 160 6.24 -1.54 -3.35
CA THR A 160 6.73 -0.24 -3.83
C THR A 160 7.55 -0.41 -5.12
N LEU A 161 8.45 -1.40 -5.18
CA LEU A 161 9.20 -1.71 -6.39
C LEU A 161 8.27 -2.14 -7.55
N ALA A 162 7.24 -2.93 -7.26
CA ALA A 162 6.23 -3.31 -8.25
C ALA A 162 5.40 -2.10 -8.74
N ALA A 163 5.05 -1.16 -7.85
CA ALA A 163 4.36 0.08 -8.18
C ALA A 163 5.22 0.98 -9.08
N ILE A 164 6.51 1.14 -8.76
CA ILE A 164 7.46 1.89 -9.59
C ILE A 164 7.58 1.25 -10.98
N LEU A 165 7.70 -0.09 -11.06
CA LEU A 165 7.75 -0.79 -12.35
C LEU A 165 6.46 -0.59 -13.16
N THR A 166 5.32 -0.57 -12.49
CA THR A 166 4.01 -0.33 -13.11
C THR A 166 3.91 1.11 -13.61
N MET A 167 4.38 2.09 -12.85
CA MET A 167 4.45 3.50 -13.28
C MET A 167 5.28 3.65 -14.56
N PHE A 168 6.48 3.05 -14.61
CA PHE A 168 7.30 3.08 -15.83
C PHE A 168 6.66 2.33 -17.00
N GLY A 169 6.01 1.19 -16.75
CA GLY A 169 5.25 0.47 -17.78
C GLY A 169 4.12 1.32 -18.35
N PHE A 170 3.40 2.06 -17.51
CA PHE A 170 2.35 2.98 -17.92
C PHE A 170 2.91 4.12 -18.79
N ILE A 171 3.98 4.77 -18.34
CA ILE A 171 4.65 5.84 -19.11
C ILE A 171 5.10 5.33 -20.48
N ALA A 172 5.67 4.13 -20.54
CA ALA A 172 6.10 3.53 -21.79
C ALA A 172 4.93 3.29 -22.75
N ILE A 173 3.80 2.76 -22.27
CA ILE A 173 2.61 2.53 -23.08
C ILE A 173 2.07 3.85 -23.64
N ILE A 174 1.88 4.87 -22.80
CA ILE A 174 1.36 6.17 -23.26
C ILE A 174 2.36 6.85 -24.21
N SER A 175 3.67 6.72 -23.98
CA SER A 175 4.69 7.25 -24.89
C SER A 175 4.59 6.63 -26.28
N ILE A 176 4.34 5.32 -26.39
CA ILE A 176 4.13 4.63 -27.67
C ILE A 176 2.89 5.19 -28.38
N VAL A 177 1.79 5.38 -27.65
CA VAL A 177 0.54 5.92 -28.22
C VAL A 177 0.74 7.34 -28.73
N VAL A 178 1.43 8.19 -27.95
CA VAL A 178 1.73 9.57 -28.34
C VAL A 178 2.57 9.61 -29.62
N LEU A 179 3.61 8.77 -29.73
CA LEU A 179 4.42 8.66 -30.95
C LEU A 179 3.61 8.17 -32.15
N ALA A 180 2.73 7.18 -31.95
CA ALA A 180 1.90 6.62 -33.02
C ALA A 180 0.91 7.65 -33.61
N HIS A 181 0.60 8.71 -32.86
CA HIS A 181 -0.34 9.76 -33.23
C HIS A 181 0.35 11.13 -33.45
N GLY A 182 1.65 11.12 -33.79
CA GLY A 182 2.40 12.30 -34.23
C GLY A 182 2.80 13.28 -33.12
N GLY A 183 2.54 12.96 -31.85
CA GLY A 183 2.97 13.76 -30.71
C GLY A 183 4.39 13.45 -30.24
N ASN A 184 4.98 14.35 -29.46
CA ASN A 184 6.27 14.13 -28.80
C ASN A 184 6.06 13.72 -27.32
N PRO A 185 6.42 12.49 -26.91
CA PRO A 185 6.27 12.04 -25.52
C PRO A 185 7.05 12.88 -24.52
N VAL A 186 8.18 13.46 -24.93
CA VAL A 186 8.98 14.30 -24.03
C VAL A 186 8.19 15.53 -23.62
N THR A 187 7.53 16.20 -24.57
CA THR A 187 6.76 17.42 -24.29
C THR A 187 5.39 17.14 -23.65
N LEU A 188 4.77 16.02 -24.00
CA LEU A 188 3.41 15.68 -23.56
C LEU A 188 3.34 14.79 -22.31
N ILE A 189 4.45 14.16 -21.93
CA ILE A 189 4.45 13.22 -20.79
C ILE A 189 5.60 13.58 -19.86
N TRP A 190 6.85 13.45 -20.33
CA TRP A 190 8.02 13.49 -19.44
C TRP A 190 8.34 14.87 -18.87
N ALA A 191 8.20 15.93 -19.66
CA ALA A 191 8.46 17.30 -19.22
C ALA A 191 7.39 17.85 -18.25
N PRO A 192 6.08 17.66 -18.50
CA PRO A 192 5.05 18.16 -17.59
C PRO A 192 4.79 17.24 -16.39
N SER A 193 5.14 15.94 -16.45
CA SER A 193 5.03 15.04 -15.30
C SER A 193 6.27 15.07 -14.41
N SER A 194 6.09 14.72 -13.14
CA SER A 194 7.14 14.65 -12.13
C SER A 194 7.25 13.23 -11.55
N PRO A 195 7.56 12.21 -12.37
CA PRO A 195 7.56 10.81 -11.93
C PRO A 195 8.58 10.56 -10.82
N PHE A 196 9.74 11.21 -10.86
CA PHE A 196 10.77 11.06 -9.82
C PHE A 196 10.33 11.60 -8.46
N THR A 197 9.52 12.65 -8.42
CA THR A 197 8.93 13.16 -7.16
C THR A 197 7.96 12.14 -6.57
N LEU A 198 7.12 11.53 -7.40
CA LEU A 198 6.20 10.48 -6.98
C LEU A 198 6.94 9.23 -6.49
N ILE A 199 7.99 8.80 -7.20
CA ILE A 199 8.85 7.69 -6.80
C ILE A 199 9.52 7.98 -5.45
N ALA A 200 10.08 9.19 -5.27
CA ALA A 200 10.66 9.59 -4.00
C ALA A 200 9.62 9.57 -2.87
N GLY A 201 8.38 10.00 -3.15
CA GLY A 201 7.25 9.93 -2.23
C GLY A 201 6.94 8.48 -1.81
N MET A 202 6.83 7.57 -2.78
CA MET A 202 6.59 6.15 -2.53
C MET A 202 7.72 5.50 -1.70
N LEU A 203 8.98 5.89 -1.93
CA LEU A 203 10.11 5.39 -1.14
C LEU A 203 10.11 5.95 0.30
N CYS A 204 9.81 7.24 0.46
CA CYS A 204 9.69 7.87 1.78
C CYS A 204 8.48 7.36 2.58
N TRP A 205 7.45 6.87 1.90
CA TRP A 205 6.28 6.26 2.52
C TRP A 205 6.61 4.93 3.23
N VAL A 206 7.54 4.12 2.74
CA VAL A 206 7.85 2.80 3.34
C VAL A 206 8.16 2.86 4.86
N PRO A 207 9.08 3.72 5.35
CA PRO A 207 9.33 3.82 6.79
C PRO A 207 8.13 4.38 7.57
N VAL A 208 7.34 5.27 6.95
CA VAL A 208 6.12 5.83 7.55
C VAL A 208 5.06 4.74 7.71
N TYR A 209 4.83 3.94 6.66
CA TYR A 209 3.98 2.76 6.68
C TYR A 209 4.41 1.78 7.77
N ALA A 210 5.70 1.52 7.89
CA ALA A 210 6.22 0.56 8.86
C ALA A 210 5.82 0.92 10.30
N LEU A 211 5.80 2.21 10.64
CA LEU A 211 5.36 2.73 11.94
C LEU A 211 3.83 2.83 12.02
N TRP A 212 3.18 3.31 10.95
CA TRP A 212 1.74 3.48 10.90
C TRP A 212 1.01 2.15 11.08
N ALA A 213 1.45 1.10 10.39
CA ALA A 213 0.80 -0.21 10.41
C ALA A 213 0.98 -0.98 11.73
N LEU A 214 1.82 -0.53 12.67
CA LEU A 214 2.17 -1.30 13.88
C LEU A 214 0.98 -1.72 14.75
N PRO A 215 -0.02 -0.86 15.06
CA PRO A 215 -1.23 -1.30 15.75
C PRO A 215 -1.95 -2.45 15.07
N THR A 216 -2.15 -2.36 13.76
CA THR A 216 -2.83 -3.41 13.00
C THR A 216 -1.99 -4.68 12.97
N VAL A 217 -0.72 -4.59 12.56
CA VAL A 217 0.17 -5.76 12.47
C VAL A 217 0.35 -6.43 13.84
N GLY A 218 0.56 -5.63 14.90
CA GLY A 218 0.65 -6.14 16.27
C GLY A 218 -0.65 -6.80 16.73
N TRP A 219 -1.80 -6.19 16.46
CA TRP A 219 -3.12 -6.77 16.78
C TRP A 219 -3.35 -8.10 16.05
N LEU A 220 -3.07 -8.16 14.75
CA LEU A 220 -3.26 -9.36 13.94
C LEU A 220 -2.31 -10.48 14.38
N LEU A 221 -1.04 -10.18 14.68
CA LEU A 221 -0.10 -11.15 15.24
C LEU A 221 -0.54 -11.62 16.63
N LEU A 222 -1.05 -10.73 17.47
CA LEU A 222 -1.61 -11.09 18.78
C LEU A 222 -2.79 -12.06 18.63
N CYS A 223 -3.75 -11.76 17.75
CA CYS A 223 -4.85 -12.66 17.43
C CYS A 223 -4.37 -13.99 16.84
N SER A 224 -3.37 -13.95 15.97
CA SER A 224 -2.74 -15.13 15.38
C SER A 224 -2.10 -16.04 16.43
N ALA A 225 -1.45 -15.46 17.46
CA ALA A 225 -0.88 -16.20 18.59
C ALA A 225 -1.94 -16.68 19.59
N TRP A 226 -3.01 -15.91 19.79
CA TRP A 226 -4.00 -16.17 20.84
C TRP A 226 -5.10 -17.15 20.42
N ALA A 227 -5.62 -17.03 19.20
CA ALA A 227 -6.80 -17.75 18.76
C ALA A 227 -6.54 -19.26 18.67
N ARG A 228 -7.49 -20.07 19.16
CA ARG A 228 -7.47 -21.54 19.04
C ARG A 228 -8.05 -22.03 17.72
N SER A 229 -8.98 -21.27 17.15
CA SER A 229 -9.55 -21.52 15.83
C SER A 229 -9.98 -20.20 15.21
N LYS A 230 -9.90 -20.11 13.88
CA LYS A 230 -10.39 -19.00 13.06
C LYS A 230 -9.90 -17.61 13.55
N PRO A 231 -8.58 -17.30 13.50
CA PRO A 231 -8.03 -16.01 13.95
C PRO A 231 -8.73 -14.78 13.36
N PHE A 232 -9.12 -14.86 12.09
CA PHE A 232 -9.84 -13.78 11.39
C PHE A 232 -11.11 -13.34 12.14
N LEU A 233 -11.92 -14.29 12.61
CA LEU A 233 -13.17 -13.95 13.30
C LEU A 233 -12.89 -13.16 14.59
N TRP A 234 -11.90 -13.58 15.38
CA TRP A 234 -11.54 -12.86 16.61
C TRP A 234 -10.95 -11.47 16.32
N ALA A 235 -10.08 -11.37 15.32
CA ALA A 235 -9.43 -10.12 14.96
C ALA A 235 -10.43 -9.06 14.49
N VAL A 236 -11.48 -9.45 13.77
CA VAL A 236 -12.51 -8.53 13.24
C VAL A 236 -13.65 -8.34 14.22
N MET A 237 -14.18 -9.40 14.82
CA MET A 237 -15.36 -9.30 15.68
C MET A 237 -15.05 -8.54 16.97
N LEU A 238 -13.86 -8.68 17.55
CA LEU A 238 -13.57 -8.01 18.83
C LEU A 238 -13.60 -6.48 18.70
N PRO A 239 -12.88 -5.84 17.74
CA PRO A 239 -12.96 -4.39 17.57
C PRO A 239 -14.34 -3.92 17.12
N VAL A 240 -15.00 -4.63 16.20
CA VAL A 240 -16.31 -4.25 15.67
C VAL A 240 -17.38 -4.32 16.77
N PHE A 241 -17.42 -5.41 17.54
CA PHE A 241 -18.37 -5.54 18.64
C PHE A 241 -18.12 -4.50 19.73
N ALA A 242 -16.86 -4.23 20.06
CA ALA A 242 -16.51 -3.15 20.97
C ALA A 242 -17.03 -1.79 20.45
N GLY A 243 -16.87 -1.51 19.15
CA GLY A 243 -17.41 -0.30 18.51
C GLY A 243 -18.93 -0.19 18.62
N VAL A 244 -19.66 -1.29 18.37
CA VAL A 244 -21.12 -1.32 18.52
C VAL A 244 -21.54 -1.04 19.96
N VAL A 245 -20.91 -1.69 20.93
CA VAL A 245 -21.19 -1.47 22.37
C VAL A 245 -20.91 -0.01 22.76
N VAL A 246 -19.75 0.53 22.38
CA VAL A 246 -19.37 1.91 22.66
C VAL A 246 -20.37 2.92 22.06
N SER A 247 -20.82 2.68 20.82
CA SER A 247 -21.84 3.50 20.17
C SER A 247 -23.19 3.41 20.88
N TRP A 248 -23.67 2.19 21.19
CA TRP A 248 -24.99 1.97 21.77
C TRP A 248 -25.12 2.63 23.15
N PHE A 249 -24.16 2.41 24.03
CA PHE A 249 -24.17 2.96 25.37
C PHE A 249 -23.69 4.43 25.43
N GLY A 250 -23.29 5.00 24.29
CA GLY A 250 -22.82 6.38 24.23
C GLY A 250 -21.59 6.64 25.11
N LEU A 251 -20.72 5.64 25.31
CA LEU A 251 -19.61 5.72 26.26
C LEU A 251 -18.63 6.86 25.94
N MET A 252 -18.47 7.20 24.65
CA MET A 252 -17.60 8.31 24.23
C MET A 252 -18.09 9.68 24.71
N LYS A 253 -19.40 9.83 25.00
CA LYS A 253 -19.96 11.08 25.53
C LYS A 253 -19.39 11.45 26.90
N LEU A 254 -18.94 10.46 27.68
CA LEU A 254 -18.26 10.68 28.97
C LEU A 254 -16.94 11.45 28.81
N PHE A 255 -16.34 11.41 27.62
CA PHE A 255 -15.09 12.06 27.28
C PHE A 255 -15.29 13.24 26.33
N ALA A 256 -16.53 13.71 26.14
CA ALA A 256 -16.90 14.73 25.15
C ALA A 256 -16.45 14.39 23.71
N LEU A 257 -16.39 13.09 23.38
CA LEU A 257 -16.06 12.58 22.05
C LEU A 257 -17.29 11.94 21.39
N ASP A 258 -17.30 11.90 20.06
CA ASP A 258 -18.31 11.19 19.31
C ASP A 258 -17.95 9.71 19.14
N ALA A 259 -18.95 8.87 18.82
CA ALA A 259 -18.69 7.47 18.55
C ALA A 259 -17.81 7.26 17.31
N GLY A 260 -17.89 8.17 16.32
CA GLY A 260 -17.06 8.14 15.12
C GLY A 260 -15.57 8.25 15.42
N TRP A 261 -15.19 8.99 16.47
CA TRP A 261 -13.81 8.99 16.96
C TRP A 261 -13.32 7.57 17.30
N PHE A 262 -14.12 6.79 18.04
CA PHE A 262 -13.76 5.41 18.39
C PHE A 262 -13.68 4.51 17.15
N TRP A 263 -14.64 4.64 16.23
CA TRP A 263 -14.62 3.89 14.98
C TRP A 263 -13.39 4.19 14.13
N ALA A 264 -12.97 5.45 14.01
CA ALA A 264 -11.76 5.79 13.28
C ALA A 264 -10.49 5.37 14.04
N HIS A 265 -10.33 5.86 15.27
CA HIS A 265 -9.05 5.80 15.99
C HIS A 265 -8.80 4.47 16.71
N VAL A 266 -9.83 3.65 16.92
CA VAL A 266 -9.70 2.32 17.52
C VAL A 266 -10.01 1.25 16.48
N VAL A 267 -11.24 1.17 15.97
CA VAL A 267 -11.63 0.09 15.06
C VAL A 267 -10.87 0.18 13.72
N GLY A 268 -10.85 1.37 13.12
CA GLY A 268 -10.15 1.66 11.88
C GLY A 268 -8.64 1.44 12.00
N ARG A 269 -8.01 1.95 13.07
CA ARG A 269 -6.58 1.71 13.31
C ARG A 269 -6.21 0.25 13.56
N LEU A 270 -7.11 -0.56 14.09
CA LEU A 270 -6.85 -1.99 14.32
C LEU A 270 -7.09 -2.86 13.08
N LEU A 271 -7.97 -2.45 12.16
CA LEU A 271 -8.37 -3.28 11.02
C LEU A 271 -7.82 -2.80 9.67
N LEU A 272 -7.60 -1.49 9.50
CA LEU A 272 -7.30 -0.89 8.21
C LEU A 272 -5.89 -0.31 8.11
N GLY A 273 -5.09 -0.32 9.18
CA GLY A 273 -3.75 0.28 9.16
C GLY A 273 -2.72 -0.43 8.27
N THR A 274 -3.02 -1.64 7.76
CA THR A 274 -2.21 -2.30 6.73
C THR A 274 -2.52 -1.83 5.32
N PHE A 275 -3.67 -1.18 5.08
CA PHE A 275 -4.06 -0.66 3.78
C PHE A 275 -3.35 0.67 3.50
N PRO A 276 -2.50 0.74 2.47
CA PRO A 276 -1.80 1.97 2.11
C PRO A 276 -2.76 3.14 1.81
N GLY A 277 -2.37 4.35 2.18
CA GLY A 277 -3.14 5.57 1.94
C GLY A 277 -4.19 5.88 2.99
N VAL A 278 -4.51 4.93 3.89
CA VAL A 278 -5.44 5.17 5.00
C VAL A 278 -4.92 6.24 5.95
N GLU A 279 -3.60 6.33 6.14
CA GLU A 279 -2.92 7.38 6.91
C GLU A 279 -3.26 8.80 6.45
N VAL A 280 -3.52 9.01 5.17
CA VAL A 280 -3.88 10.32 4.62
C VAL A 280 -5.22 10.78 5.17
N ALA A 281 -6.17 9.85 5.39
CA ALA A 281 -7.47 10.16 5.96
C ALA A 281 -7.41 10.64 7.43
N TYR A 282 -6.32 10.36 8.15
CA TYR A 282 -6.13 10.81 9.54
C TYR A 282 -5.29 12.08 9.63
N GLN A 283 -4.60 12.45 8.57
CA GLN A 283 -3.91 13.73 8.50
C GLN A 283 -4.97 14.78 8.20
N THR A 284 -5.46 15.43 9.26
CA THR A 284 -6.49 16.47 9.18
C THR A 284 -5.91 17.74 8.55
N ARG A 285 -5.54 17.69 7.27
CA ARG A 285 -5.58 18.86 6.40
C ARG A 285 -6.93 18.83 5.71
N SER A 286 -7.90 19.47 6.34
CA SER A 286 -9.11 19.90 5.69
C SER A 286 -8.75 20.83 4.53
N THR A 287 -8.39 20.27 3.37
CA THR A 287 -8.27 21.05 2.13
C THR A 287 -9.68 21.32 1.63
N GLN A 288 -10.23 22.39 2.18
CA GLN A 288 -11.36 23.11 1.65
C GLN A 288 -11.03 23.47 0.19
N GLY A 289 -11.63 22.72 -0.75
CA GLY A 289 -11.30 22.75 -2.18
C GLY A 289 -10.45 21.55 -2.59
N GLN A 290 -11.11 20.43 -2.96
CA GLN A 290 -10.44 19.26 -3.54
C GLN A 290 -10.00 19.59 -4.98
N SER A 291 -8.89 20.32 -5.12
CA SER A 291 -8.19 20.46 -6.39
C SER A 291 -7.34 19.20 -6.64
N LEU A 292 -7.12 18.87 -7.91
CA LEU A 292 -6.26 17.76 -8.29
C LEU A 292 -4.85 17.91 -7.69
N GLN A 293 -4.32 19.13 -7.73
CA GLN A 293 -3.05 19.49 -7.11
C GLN A 293 -2.98 19.13 -5.61
N SER A 294 -4.01 19.43 -4.82
CA SER A 294 -4.03 19.11 -3.40
C SER A 294 -3.94 17.61 -3.10
N VAL A 295 -4.46 16.77 -4.00
CA VAL A 295 -4.32 15.31 -3.91
C VAL A 295 -2.89 14.90 -4.22
N LEU A 296 -2.29 15.46 -5.27
CA LEU A 296 -0.92 15.16 -5.68
C LEU A 296 0.12 15.57 -4.63
N ASP A 297 -0.09 16.72 -3.99
CA ASP A 297 0.78 17.22 -2.92
C ASP A 297 0.87 16.20 -1.77
N GLY A 298 -0.24 15.55 -1.43
CA GLY A 298 -0.28 14.48 -0.42
C GLY A 298 0.66 13.28 -0.68
N PHE A 299 1.17 13.11 -1.91
CA PHE A 299 2.10 12.05 -2.28
C PHE A 299 3.55 12.52 -2.44
N THR A 300 3.86 13.78 -2.12
CA THR A 300 5.24 14.26 -2.14
C THR A 300 6.06 13.67 -0.98
N PRO A 301 7.40 13.56 -1.11
CA PRO A 301 8.27 13.09 -0.01
C PRO A 301 8.07 13.86 1.30
N ALA A 302 7.88 15.19 1.22
CA ALA A 302 7.72 16.05 2.38
C ALA A 302 6.41 15.75 3.12
N ASP A 303 5.30 15.60 2.39
CA ASP A 303 4.01 15.30 2.99
C ASP A 303 3.95 13.88 3.57
N GLN A 304 4.58 12.91 2.90
CA GLN A 304 4.71 11.56 3.45
C GLN A 304 5.44 11.56 4.80
N LEU A 305 6.58 12.25 4.88
CA LEU A 305 7.37 12.35 6.10
C LEU A 305 6.71 13.23 7.18
N ALA A 306 5.81 14.16 6.81
CA ALA A 306 5.08 14.98 7.77
C ALA A 306 4.25 14.14 8.75
N THR A 307 3.81 12.94 8.33
CA THR A 307 3.15 11.96 9.21
C THR A 307 3.97 11.62 10.46
N LEU A 308 5.30 11.66 10.39
CA LEU A 308 6.20 11.39 11.52
C LEU A 308 6.10 12.44 12.64
N ALA A 309 5.65 13.65 12.32
CA ALA A 309 5.40 14.70 13.31
C ALA A 309 4.07 14.50 14.05
N SER A 310 3.20 13.60 13.60
CA SER A 310 1.88 13.39 14.22
C SER A 310 2.00 12.62 15.55
N PRO A 311 1.45 13.14 16.67
CA PRO A 311 1.43 12.40 17.93
C PRO A 311 0.64 11.08 17.84
N GLN A 312 -0.40 11.07 17.01
CA GLN A 312 -1.24 9.89 16.79
C GLN A 312 -0.45 8.70 16.21
N LEU A 313 0.52 8.95 15.32
CA LEU A 313 1.41 7.89 14.81
C LEU A 313 2.09 7.20 15.98
N TRP A 314 2.74 7.96 16.86
CA TRP A 314 3.55 7.44 17.96
C TRP A 314 2.73 6.76 19.06
N ILE A 315 1.53 7.26 19.35
CA ILE A 315 0.56 6.55 20.21
C ILE A 315 0.27 5.17 19.62
N GLY A 316 0.04 5.10 18.30
CA GLY A 316 -0.10 3.85 17.59
C GLY A 316 1.15 2.96 17.70
N VAL A 317 2.35 3.49 17.49
CA VAL A 317 3.60 2.73 17.62
C VAL A 317 3.70 2.06 19.00
N VAL A 318 3.40 2.79 20.08
CA VAL A 318 3.41 2.25 21.45
C VAL A 318 2.37 1.13 21.60
N VAL A 319 1.13 1.34 21.16
CA VAL A 319 0.07 0.33 21.23
C VAL A 319 0.44 -0.93 20.43
N GLY A 320 0.98 -0.76 19.22
CA GLY A 320 1.46 -1.87 18.39
C GLY A 320 2.58 -2.64 19.06
N ALA A 321 3.55 -1.95 19.67
CA ALA A 321 4.64 -2.57 20.42
C ALA A 321 4.13 -3.41 21.61
N LEU A 322 3.11 -2.93 22.32
CA LEU A 322 2.47 -3.69 23.40
C LEU A 322 1.80 -4.97 22.88
N PHE A 323 1.09 -4.90 21.75
CA PHE A 323 0.51 -6.12 21.14
C PHE A 323 1.56 -7.11 20.66
N ILE A 324 2.67 -6.62 20.08
CA ILE A 324 3.80 -7.47 19.66
C ILE A 324 4.43 -8.15 20.89
N ALA A 325 4.66 -7.40 21.97
CA ALA A 325 5.18 -7.95 23.22
C ALA A 325 4.23 -9.03 23.80
N ALA A 326 2.92 -8.77 23.78
CA ALA A 326 1.92 -9.75 24.19
C ALA A 326 1.91 -11.00 23.30
N ALA A 327 2.09 -10.85 21.99
CA ALA A 327 2.18 -11.98 21.05
C ALA A 327 3.43 -12.84 21.33
N ILE A 328 4.58 -12.21 21.59
CA ILE A 328 5.82 -12.89 21.99
C ILE A 328 5.61 -13.67 23.29
N TRP A 329 5.03 -13.02 24.30
CA TRP A 329 4.75 -13.63 25.60
C TRP A 329 3.79 -14.82 25.49
N LEU A 330 2.75 -14.72 24.67
CA LEU A 330 1.81 -15.82 24.43
C LEU A 330 2.50 -17.01 23.76
N ARG A 331 3.34 -16.76 22.76
CA ARG A 331 4.08 -17.83 22.07
C ARG A 331 4.99 -18.59 23.03
N GLN A 332 5.72 -17.88 23.89
CA GLN A 332 6.58 -18.50 24.89
C GLN A 332 5.84 -19.44 25.86
N ARG A 333 4.57 -19.14 26.19
CA ARG A 333 3.82 -19.86 27.24
C ARG A 333 2.80 -20.89 26.76
N ARG A 334 2.32 -20.79 25.52
CA ARG A 334 1.15 -21.59 25.07
C ARG A 334 1.47 -22.77 24.16
N ASP A 335 2.74 -23.00 23.84
CA ASP A 335 3.16 -24.03 22.88
C ASP A 335 3.20 -25.47 23.46
N GLU A 336 2.55 -25.72 24.60
CA GLU A 336 2.47 -27.06 25.23
C GLU A 336 1.15 -27.82 24.93
N ILE A 337 0.28 -27.33 24.04
CA ILE A 337 -1.00 -27.99 23.74
C ILE A 337 -1.25 -28.12 22.23
#